data_AF-F4XF54-F1
#
_entry.id   AF-F4XF54-F1
#
_cell.length_a   1.000
_cell.length_b   1.000
_cell.length_c   1.000
_cell.angle_alpha   90.00
_cell.angle_beta   90.00
_cell.angle_gamma   90.00
#
_symmetry.space_group_name_H-M   'P 1'
#
loop_
_entity.id
_entity.type
_entity.pdbx_description
1 polymer ?
#
loop_
_entity_poly.entity_id
_entity_poly.type
_entity_poly.pdbx_seq_one_letter_code
_entity_poly.pdbx_strand_id
1 'polypeptide(L)'
;MPTKNKRLTRREKAERAAMKKELQARGVLPPDKPRLDRKKFARETWAEFEALFKAKPIRAELALIKAVGFMVGPEMHRVTPEEVGVLKLLKLAVEYDGFLNKLEAEGRETYTTGELVDEVVLPIIKL
;
A
#
# COMPACT_ATOMS: atom_id res chain seq x y z
N MET A 1 26.45 9.27 -19.30
CA MET A 1 27.08 9.08 -17.97
C MET A 1 26.41 10.02 -16.97
N PRO A 2 25.79 9.55 -15.88
CA PRO A 2 25.26 10.46 -14.86
C PRO A 2 26.46 11.11 -14.14
N THR A 3 26.58 12.42 -14.23
CA THR A 3 27.58 13.21 -13.52
C THR A 3 27.34 13.07 -12.02
N LYS A 4 28.31 12.52 -11.28
CA LYS A 4 28.24 12.40 -9.82
C LYS A 4 28.15 13.80 -9.23
N ASN A 5 26.98 14.19 -8.74
CA ASN A 5 26.78 15.49 -8.10
C ASN A 5 27.69 15.62 -6.86
N LYS A 6 28.32 16.80 -6.72
CA LYS A 6 29.19 17.13 -5.59
C LYS A 6 28.42 16.96 -4.28
N ARG A 7 28.98 16.18 -3.35
CA ARG A 7 28.38 15.96 -2.03
C ARG A 7 28.46 17.27 -1.25
N LEU A 8 27.30 17.86 -0.92
CA LEU A 8 27.25 19.09 -0.13
C LEU A 8 27.89 18.90 1.24
N THR A 9 28.71 19.88 1.62
CA THR A 9 29.21 20.08 2.98
C THR A 9 28.06 20.39 3.95
N ARG A 10 28.31 20.26 5.26
CA ARG A 10 27.32 20.60 6.29
C ARG A 10 26.91 22.08 6.21
N ARG A 11 27.85 22.98 5.89
CA ARG A 11 27.60 24.42 5.76
C ARG A 11 26.65 24.73 4.59
N GLU A 12 26.92 24.18 3.41
CA GLU A 12 26.07 24.39 2.24
C GLU A 12 24.63 23.88 2.46
N LYS A 13 24.44 22.79 3.22
CA LYS A 13 23.10 22.30 3.58
C LYS A 13 22.36 23.27 4.51
N ALA A 14 23.05 23.87 5.47
CA ALA A 14 22.47 24.84 6.39
C ALA A 14 22.07 26.13 5.66
N GLU A 15 22.94 26.64 4.78
CA GLU A 15 22.68 27.81 3.94
C GLU A 15 21.46 27.59 3.03
N ARG A 16 21.37 26.42 2.39
CA ARG A 16 20.17 26.06 1.58
C ARG A 16 18.90 25.97 2.41
N ALA A 17 18.95 25.43 3.62
CA ALA A 17 17.79 25.34 4.49
C ALA A 17 17.32 26.73 4.96
N ALA A 18 18.25 27.65 5.26
CA ALA A 18 17.92 29.02 5.62
C ALA A 18 17.28 29.78 4.45
N MET A 19 17.89 29.72 3.27
CA MET A 19 17.35 30.32 2.05
C MET A 19 15.97 29.75 1.69
N LYS A 20 15.76 28.44 1.84
CA LYS A 20 14.45 27.81 1.65
C LYS A 20 13.38 28.40 2.58
N LYS A 21 13.69 28.56 3.87
CA LYS A 21 12.77 29.17 4.85
C LYS A 21 12.44 30.61 4.50
N GLU A 22 13.43 31.39 4.06
CA GLU A 22 13.21 32.78 3.64
C GLU A 22 12.30 32.86 2.40
N LEU A 23 12.53 32.02 1.40
CA LEU A 23 11.69 31.95 0.21
C LEU A 23 10.26 31.48 0.53
N GLN A 24 10.09 30.59 1.52
CA GLN A 24 8.77 30.21 2.03
C GLN A 24 8.09 31.37 2.75
N ALA A 25 8.81 32.13 3.59
CA ALA A 25 8.27 33.29 4.29
C ALA A 25 7.85 34.42 3.33
N ARG A 26 8.58 34.58 2.22
CA ARG A 26 8.25 35.53 1.14
C ARG A 26 7.15 35.02 0.19
N GLY A 27 6.63 33.81 0.39
CA GLY A 27 5.59 33.21 -0.45
C GLY A 27 6.05 32.74 -1.84
N VAL A 28 7.36 32.75 -2.10
CA VAL A 28 7.95 32.31 -3.38
C VAL A 28 7.96 30.77 -3.48
N LEU A 29 8.19 30.09 -2.35
CA LEU A 29 8.11 28.63 -2.25
C LEU A 29 6.90 28.21 -1.41
N PRO A 30 6.21 27.12 -1.78
CA PRO A 30 5.13 26.56 -0.95
C PRO A 30 5.68 26.02 0.38
N PRO A 31 4.83 25.95 1.42
CA PRO A 31 5.19 25.34 2.69
C PRO A 31 5.55 23.86 2.50
N ASP A 32 6.36 23.32 3.40
CA ASP A 32 6.74 21.93 3.36
C ASP A 32 5.51 21.03 3.54
N LYS A 33 5.32 20.11 2.59
CA LYS A 33 4.25 19.13 2.68
C LYS A 33 4.40 18.35 4.00
N PRO A 34 3.37 18.32 4.86
CA PRO A 34 3.45 17.60 6.12
C PRO A 34 3.74 16.12 5.83
N ARG A 35 4.56 15.50 6.69
CA ARG A 35 4.82 14.06 6.60
C ARG A 35 3.51 13.34 6.89
N LEU A 36 3.21 12.30 6.11
CA LEU A 36 2.05 11.45 6.35
C LEU A 36 2.19 10.78 7.72
N ASP A 37 1.25 11.04 8.63
CA ASP A 37 1.09 10.24 9.83
C ASP A 37 0.50 8.89 9.44
N ARG A 38 1.39 7.90 9.25
CA ARG A 38 1.03 6.56 8.76
C ARG A 38 0.08 5.83 9.70
N LYS A 39 0.20 6.02 11.02
CA LYS A 39 -0.68 5.36 12.00
C LYS A 39 -2.07 5.98 11.98
N LYS A 40 -2.14 7.30 11.91
CA LYS A 40 -3.41 8.02 11.77
C LYS A 40 -4.10 7.63 10.45
N PHE A 41 -3.37 7.71 9.34
CA PHE A 41 -3.86 7.33 8.02
C PHE A 41 -4.43 5.91 8.00
N ALA A 42 -3.69 4.93 8.52
CA ALA A 42 -4.16 3.54 8.56
C ALA A 42 -5.49 3.38 9.34
N ARG A 43 -5.62 4.03 10.50
CA ARG A 43 -6.84 3.94 11.31
C ARG A 43 -8.04 4.62 10.66
N GLU A 44 -7.85 5.82 10.12
CA GLU A 44 -8.92 6.60 9.49
C GLU A 44 -9.42 5.90 8.22
N THR A 45 -8.50 5.45 7.35
CA THR A 45 -8.87 4.72 6.13
C THR A 45 -9.60 3.41 6.43
N TRP A 46 -9.18 2.67 7.48
CA TRP A 46 -9.89 1.45 7.88
C TRP A 46 -11.31 1.75 8.33
N ALA A 47 -11.50 2.76 9.19
CA ALA A 47 -12.82 3.16 9.68
C ALA A 47 -13.74 3.64 8.54
N GLU A 48 -13.21 4.41 7.59
CA GLU A 48 -13.97 4.87 6.41
C GLU A 48 -14.41 3.70 5.52
N PHE A 49 -13.50 2.76 5.24
CA PHE A 49 -13.83 1.59 4.44
C PHE A 49 -14.83 0.68 5.16
N GLU A 50 -14.67 0.46 6.47
CA GLU A 50 -15.61 -0.31 7.28
C GLU A 50 -17.01 0.31 7.28
N ALA A 51 -17.11 1.64 7.37
CA ALA A 51 -18.38 2.36 7.25
C ALA A 51 -19.02 2.18 5.87
N LEU A 52 -18.22 2.24 4.79
CA LEU A 52 -18.70 1.96 3.44
C LEU A 52 -19.19 0.52 3.30
N PHE A 53 -18.44 -0.45 3.83
CA PHE A 53 -18.79 -1.87 3.79
C PHE A 53 -20.08 -2.15 4.55
N LYS A 54 -20.23 -1.63 5.77
CA LYS A 54 -21.47 -1.76 6.57
C LYS A 54 -22.68 -1.16 5.86
N ALA A 55 -22.52 0.01 5.24
CA ALA A 55 -23.64 0.68 4.57
C ALA A 55 -24.00 0.04 3.22
N LYS A 56 -23.01 -0.44 2.46
CA LYS A 56 -23.17 -0.93 1.08
C LYS A 56 -22.18 -2.07 0.76
N PRO A 57 -22.35 -3.29 1.30
CA PRO A 57 -21.35 -4.37 1.20
C PRO A 57 -20.91 -4.70 -0.22
N ILE A 58 -21.87 -5.02 -1.10
CA ILE A 58 -21.61 -5.36 -2.51
C ILE A 58 -20.90 -4.21 -3.25
N ARG A 59 -21.31 -2.97 -2.97
CA ARG A 59 -20.69 -1.79 -3.60
C ARG A 59 -19.27 -1.57 -3.09
N ALA A 60 -19.00 -1.86 -1.82
CA ALA A 60 -17.69 -1.75 -1.22
C ALA A 60 -16.72 -2.76 -1.84
N GLU A 61 -17.13 -4.01 -2.00
CA GLU A 61 -16.34 -5.06 -2.66
C GLU A 61 -16.01 -4.70 -4.12
N LEU A 62 -17.03 -4.29 -4.90
CA LEU A 62 -16.84 -3.85 -6.28
C LEU A 62 -15.93 -2.62 -6.38
N ALA A 63 -16.06 -1.67 -5.45
CA ALA A 63 -15.21 -0.48 -5.41
C ALA A 63 -13.75 -0.85 -5.06
N LEU A 64 -13.54 -1.80 -4.14
CA LEU A 64 -12.22 -2.29 -3.77
C LEU A 64 -11.52 -2.95 -4.97
N ILE A 65 -12.22 -3.84 -5.69
CA ILE A 65 -11.67 -4.50 -6.89
C ILE A 65 -11.26 -3.45 -7.95
N LYS A 66 -12.11 -2.44 -8.18
CA LYS A 66 -11.76 -1.34 -9.11
C LYS A 66 -10.55 -0.54 -8.61
N ALA A 67 -10.46 -0.27 -7.31
CA ALA A 67 -9.35 0.47 -6.72
C ALA A 67 -8.00 -0.25 -6.87
N VAL A 68 -7.99 -1.58 -6.82
CA VAL A 68 -6.79 -2.37 -7.14
C VAL A 68 -6.28 -2.06 -8.55
N GLY A 69 -7.19 -1.99 -9.53
CA GLY A 69 -6.85 -1.65 -10.92
C GLY A 69 -6.32 -0.23 -11.14
N PHE A 70 -6.48 0.68 -10.17
CA PHE A 70 -5.86 2.01 -10.22
C PHE A 70 -4.40 2.01 -9.76
N MET A 71 -3.98 0.97 -9.05
CA MET A 71 -2.63 0.85 -8.50
C MET A 71 -1.76 -0.12 -9.29
N VAL A 72 -2.34 -1.21 -9.79
CA VAL A 72 -1.61 -2.28 -10.49
C VAL A 72 -2.34 -2.72 -11.74
N GLY A 73 -1.60 -3.24 -12.70
CA GLY A 73 -2.13 -3.74 -13.97
C GLY A 73 -1.24 -4.84 -14.58
N PRO A 74 -1.69 -5.47 -15.68
CA PRO A 74 -0.96 -6.56 -16.33
C PRO A 74 0.38 -6.11 -16.92
N GLU A 75 0.47 -4.87 -17.38
CA GLU A 75 1.67 -4.30 -17.97
C GLU A 75 2.11 -3.06 -17.18
N MET A 76 3.13 -3.21 -16.34
CA MET A 76 3.68 -2.12 -15.54
C MET A 76 5.10 -1.79 -15.99
N HIS A 77 5.37 -0.51 -16.23
CA HIS A 77 6.72 -0.06 -16.60
C HIS A 77 7.74 -0.29 -15.47
N ARG A 78 7.30 -0.16 -14.22
CA ARG A 78 8.08 -0.42 -13.01
C ARG A 78 7.14 -0.98 -11.95
N VAL A 79 7.68 -1.81 -11.06
CA VAL A 79 6.98 -2.29 -9.86
C VAL A 79 7.67 -1.72 -8.61
N THR A 80 6.91 -1.00 -7.81
CA THR A 80 7.30 -0.39 -6.53
C THR A 80 6.95 -1.30 -5.35
N PRO A 81 7.59 -1.14 -4.18
CA PRO A 81 7.23 -1.90 -2.98
C PRO A 81 5.75 -1.79 -2.59
N GLU A 82 5.16 -0.62 -2.79
CA GLU A 82 3.73 -0.38 -2.56
C GLU A 82 2.85 -1.21 -3.52
N GLU A 83 3.21 -1.26 -4.81
CA GLU A 83 2.52 -2.08 -5.81
C GLU A 83 2.70 -3.58 -5.56
N VAL A 84 3.88 -4.03 -5.10
CA VAL A 84 4.09 -5.42 -4.67
C VAL A 84 3.14 -5.79 -3.54
N GLY A 85 2.90 -4.87 -2.59
CA GLY A 85 1.91 -5.07 -1.53
C GLY A 85 0.51 -5.34 -2.08
N VAL A 86 0.08 -4.58 -3.10
CA VAL A 86 -1.23 -4.78 -3.75
C VAL A 86 -1.28 -6.08 -4.56
N LEU A 87 -0.22 -6.42 -5.29
CA LEU A 87 -0.13 -7.69 -6.02
C LEU A 87 -0.18 -8.90 -5.08
N LYS A 88 0.42 -8.81 -3.90
CA LYS A 88 0.30 -9.85 -2.86
C LYS A 88 -1.13 -10.04 -2.40
N LEU A 89 -1.92 -8.96 -2.28
CA LEU A 89 -3.36 -9.08 -1.95
C LEU A 89 -4.13 -9.84 -3.04
N LEU A 90 -3.85 -9.55 -4.32
CA LEU A 90 -4.44 -10.32 -5.43
C LEU A 90 -4.05 -11.80 -5.37
N LYS A 91 -2.77 -12.08 -5.10
CA LYS A 91 -2.28 -13.45 -4.97
C LYS A 91 -2.91 -14.17 -3.76
N LEU A 92 -3.06 -13.49 -2.62
CA LEU A 92 -3.78 -14.02 -1.46
C LEU A 92 -5.23 -14.38 -1.80
N ALA A 93 -5.93 -13.54 -2.57
CA ALA A 93 -7.30 -13.82 -2.98
C ALA A 93 -7.39 -15.11 -3.84
N VAL A 94 -6.48 -15.28 -4.79
CA VAL A 94 -6.40 -16.48 -5.64
C VAL A 94 -6.10 -17.74 -4.82
N GLU A 95 -5.09 -17.68 -3.95
CA GLU A 95 -4.70 -18.84 -3.12
C GLU A 95 -5.75 -19.17 -2.06
N TYR A 96 -6.44 -18.17 -1.51
CA TYR A 96 -7.54 -18.37 -0.58
C TYR A 96 -8.73 -19.06 -1.25
N ASP A 97 -9.11 -18.66 -2.45
CA ASP A 97 -10.16 -19.33 -3.22
C ASP A 97 -9.77 -20.78 -3.55
N GLY A 98 -8.53 -21.02 -3.98
CA GLY A 98 -7.99 -22.37 -4.18
C GLY A 98 -8.03 -23.23 -2.92
N PHE A 99 -7.72 -22.65 -1.76
CA PHE A 99 -7.81 -23.30 -0.46
C PHE A 99 -9.25 -23.67 -0.10
N LEU A 100 -10.22 -22.78 -0.33
CA LEU A 100 -11.64 -23.09 -0.11
C LEU A 100 -12.14 -24.21 -1.04
N ASN A 101 -11.80 -24.16 -2.32
CA ASN A 101 -12.15 -25.21 -3.29
C ASN A 101 -11.58 -26.58 -2.88
N LYS A 102 -10.36 -26.62 -2.32
CA LYS A 102 -9.75 -27.84 -1.77
C LYS A 102 -10.56 -28.38 -0.59
N LEU A 103 -10.97 -27.52 0.35
CA LEU A 103 -11.79 -27.94 1.48
C LEU A 103 -13.15 -28.49 1.04
N GLU A 104 -13.78 -27.85 0.07
CA GLU A 104 -15.05 -28.33 -0.51
C GLU A 104 -14.88 -29.72 -1.14
N ALA A 105 -13.79 -29.95 -1.88
CA ALA A 105 -13.48 -31.26 -2.46
C ALA A 105 -13.18 -32.33 -1.40
N GLU A 106 -12.65 -31.94 -0.24
CA GLU A 106 -12.43 -32.80 0.94
C GLU A 106 -13.72 -33.01 1.77
N GLY A 107 -14.84 -32.35 1.43
CA GLY A 107 -16.08 -32.40 2.20
C GLY A 107 -15.98 -31.69 3.56
N ARG A 108 -15.07 -30.73 3.70
CA ARG A 108 -14.83 -29.94 4.92
C ARG A 108 -15.44 -28.56 4.79
N GLU A 109 -16.26 -28.17 5.77
CA GLU A 109 -16.86 -26.82 5.85
C GLU A 109 -16.03 -25.85 6.70
N THR A 110 -15.04 -26.35 7.44
CA THR A 110 -14.27 -25.55 8.40
C THR A 110 -12.78 -25.82 8.32
N TYR A 111 -12.00 -24.80 8.66
CA TYR A 111 -10.55 -24.85 8.76
C TYR A 111 -10.07 -24.08 9.99
N THR A 112 -8.86 -24.39 10.43
CA THR A 112 -8.21 -23.66 11.52
C THR A 112 -7.46 -22.44 11.00
N THR A 113 -7.28 -21.44 11.86
CA THR A 113 -6.44 -20.28 11.51
C THR A 113 -5.00 -20.69 11.19
N GLY A 114 -4.47 -21.75 11.82
CA GLY A 114 -3.14 -22.27 11.55
C GLY A 114 -2.99 -22.77 10.10
N GLU A 115 -3.94 -23.60 9.64
CA GLU A 115 -3.98 -24.09 8.26
C GLU A 115 -4.02 -22.93 7.25
N LEU A 116 -4.91 -21.96 7.43
CA LEU A 116 -4.99 -20.79 6.55
C LEU A 116 -3.68 -19.99 6.54
N VAL A 117 -3.06 -19.81 7.71
CA VAL A 117 -1.81 -19.05 7.83
C VAL A 117 -0.67 -19.76 7.12
N ASP A 118 -0.54 -21.08 7.31
CA ASP A 118 0.55 -21.87 6.77
C ASP A 118 0.40 -22.15 5.27
N GLU A 119 -0.81 -22.46 4.80
CA GLU A 119 -1.07 -22.81 3.40
C GLU A 119 -1.22 -21.58 2.49
N VAL A 120 -1.79 -20.48 3.00
CA VAL A 120 -2.14 -19.31 2.17
C VAL A 120 -1.33 -18.07 2.53
N VAL A 121 -1.33 -17.67 3.80
CA VAL A 121 -0.85 -16.33 4.20
C VAL A 121 0.68 -16.21 4.19
N LEU A 122 1.38 -17.08 4.92
CA LEU A 122 2.83 -17.03 5.06
C LEU A 122 3.59 -17.21 3.74
N PRO A 123 3.19 -18.13 2.83
CA PRO A 123 3.86 -18.27 1.54
C PRO A 123 3.87 -16.96 0.74
N ILE A 124 2.79 -16.19 0.78
CA ILE A 124 2.66 -14.96 -0.02
C ILE A 124 3.28 -13.74 0.67
N ILE A 125 3.15 -13.62 2.00
CA ILE A 125 3.76 -12.49 2.73
C ILE A 125 5.29 -12.52 2.59
N LYS A 126 5.90 -13.71 2.52
CA LYS A 126 7.36 -13.89 2.42
C LYS A 126 7.97 -13.65 1.04
N LEU A 127 7.17 -13.45 -0.02
CA LEU A 127 7.65 -13.11 -1.37
C LEU A 127 8.35 -11.74 -1.42
#